data_AF-X1EFU5-F1
#
_entry.id   AF-X1EFU5-F1
#
_cell.length_a   1.000
_cell.length_b   1.000
_cell.length_c   1.000
_cell.angle_alpha   90.00
_cell.angle_beta   90.00
_cell.angle_gamma   90.00
#
_symmetry.space_group_name_H-M   'P 1'
#
loop_
_entity.id
_entity.type
_entity.pdbx_description
1 polymer ?
#
loop_
_entity_poly.entity_id
_entity_poly.type
_entity_poly.pdbx_seq_one_letter_code
_entity_poly.pdbx_strand_id
1 'polypeptide(L)'
;MFGNLLRVSGVTDRLAKTASESFIDILTIFLGVTVGASMAAEVFLTPQTLGIFFLGVFAFALATAAGVLTAKLMNLFVKEKINPMIGAAGVSAVPMSARVVQRMGQEANPRNFLLMHAMGPNIAGVIGTAVAAGVFLGMLM
;
A
#
# COMPACT_ATOMS: atom_id res chain seq x y z
N MET A 1 11.96 3.25 7.98
CA MET A 1 13.25 3.60 7.35
C MET A 1 14.39 2.63 7.68
N PHE A 2 14.57 2.21 8.93
CA PHE A 2 15.65 1.29 9.32
C PHE A 2 15.73 -0.01 8.50
N GLY A 3 14.59 -0.67 8.23
CA GLY A 3 14.58 -1.88 7.39
C GLY A 3 15.08 -1.66 5.96
N ASN A 4 14.81 -0.48 5.37
CA ASN A 4 15.36 -0.14 4.05
C ASN A 4 16.88 0.06 4.14
N LEU A 5 17.36 0.76 5.17
CA LEU A 5 18.79 0.96 5.40
C LEU A 5 19.52 -0.38 5.54
N LEU A 6 18.98 -1.34 6.29
CA LEU A 6 19.56 -2.67 6.42
C LEU A 6 19.71 -3.38 5.07
N ARG A 7 18.74 -3.20 4.17
CA ARG A 7 18.73 -3.82 2.84
C ARG A 7 19.69 -3.15 1.87
N VAL A 8 19.83 -1.82 1.92
CA VAL A 8 20.61 -1.06 0.92
C VAL A 8 22.03 -0.72 1.37
N SER A 9 22.39 -0.93 2.65
CA SER A 9 23.72 -0.61 3.18
C SER A 9 24.85 -1.47 2.62
N GLY A 10 24.53 -2.65 2.09
CA GLY A 10 25.50 -3.62 1.55
C GLY A 10 26.42 -4.28 2.57
N VAL A 11 26.28 -3.97 3.87
CA VAL A 11 27.12 -4.51 4.96
C VAL A 11 26.33 -5.24 6.05
N THR A 12 24.99 -5.23 5.95
CA THR A 12 24.09 -5.81 6.96
C THR A 12 23.23 -6.95 6.42
N ASP A 13 23.71 -7.74 5.46
CA ASP A 13 22.93 -8.79 4.78
C ASP A 13 22.29 -9.79 5.75
N ARG A 14 23.05 -10.25 6.76
CA ARG A 14 22.54 -11.16 7.78
C ARG A 14 21.37 -10.54 8.55
N LEU A 15 21.46 -9.27 8.92
CA LEU A 15 20.40 -8.56 9.64
C LEU A 15 19.19 -8.31 8.74
N ALA A 16 19.41 -7.88 7.50
CA ALA A 16 18.34 -7.64 6.53
C ALA A 16 17.55 -8.91 6.22
N LYS A 17 18.24 -10.04 6.05
CA LYS A 17 17.62 -11.35 5.83
C LYS A 17 16.80 -11.78 7.04
N THR A 18 17.38 -11.78 8.24
CA THR A 18 16.66 -12.13 9.47
C THR A 18 15.42 -11.25 9.68
N ALA A 19 15.54 -9.94 9.43
CA ALA A 19 14.43 -8.99 9.59
C ALA A 19 13.29 -9.20 8.59
N SER A 20 13.58 -9.64 7.36
CA SER A 20 12.58 -9.80 6.27
C SER A 20 12.02 -11.22 6.12
N GLU A 21 12.60 -12.22 6.80
CA GLU A 21 12.14 -13.60 6.83
C GLU A 21 11.65 -13.96 8.25
N SER A 22 12.47 -14.66 9.05
CA SER A 22 12.03 -15.27 10.30
C SER A 22 11.51 -14.28 11.35
N PHE A 23 12.09 -13.08 11.42
CA PHE A 23 11.69 -12.11 12.44
C PHE A 23 10.30 -11.52 12.15
N ILE A 24 10.00 -11.18 10.90
CA ILE A 24 8.68 -10.66 10.52
C ILE A 24 7.61 -11.75 10.67
N ASP A 25 7.94 -13.02 10.42
CA ASP A 25 7.01 -14.14 10.61
C ASP A 25 6.61 -14.30 12.10
N ILE A 26 7.60 -14.26 13.01
CA ILE A 26 7.35 -14.33 14.46
C ILE A 26 6.46 -13.17 14.91
N LEU A 27 6.79 -11.94 14.50
CA LEU A 27 6.01 -10.75 14.86
C LEU A 27 4.60 -10.79 14.28
N THR A 28 4.44 -11.34 13.07
CA THR A 28 3.12 -11.48 12.42
C THR A 28 2.22 -12.44 13.19
N ILE A 29 2.77 -13.54 13.69
CA ILE A 29 2.03 -14.49 14.54
C ILE A 29 1.55 -13.79 15.82
N PHE A 30 2.44 -13.08 16.52
CA PHE A 30 2.06 -12.36 17.74
C PHE A 30 1.06 -11.23 17.48
N LEU A 31 1.24 -10.47 16.40
CA LEU A 31 0.28 -9.45 16.00
C LEU A 31 -1.09 -10.07 15.68
N GLY A 32 -1.12 -11.20 14.97
CA GLY A 32 -2.36 -11.90 14.65
C GLY A 32 -3.10 -12.38 15.89
N VAL A 33 -2.38 -12.98 16.85
CA VAL A 33 -2.97 -13.44 18.13
C VAL A 33 -3.48 -12.25 18.95
N THR A 34 -2.72 -11.16 19.06
CA THR A 34 -3.12 -9.99 19.85
C THR A 34 -4.30 -9.25 19.24
N VAL A 35 -4.32 -9.06 17.91
CA VAL A 35 -5.45 -8.47 17.19
C VAL A 35 -6.68 -9.39 17.26
N GLY A 36 -6.50 -10.71 17.16
CA GLY A 36 -7.60 -11.66 17.32
C GLY A 36 -8.17 -11.66 18.74
N ALA A 37 -7.32 -11.53 19.75
CA ALA A 37 -7.73 -11.47 21.15
C ALA A 37 -8.58 -10.22 21.48
N SER A 38 -8.44 -9.12 20.72
CA SER A 38 -9.27 -7.92 20.90
C SER A 38 -10.63 -7.99 20.18
N MET A 39 -10.90 -9.03 19.38
CA MET A 39 -12.18 -9.24 18.68
C MET A 39 -13.23 -9.96 19.55
N ALA A 40 -13.46 -9.48 20.76
CA ALA A 40 -14.56 -9.98 21.59
C ALA A 40 -15.91 -9.71 20.92
N ALA A 41 -16.88 -10.63 21.07
CA ALA A 41 -18.19 -10.54 20.42
C ALA A 41 -18.90 -9.20 20.69
N GLU A 42 -18.78 -8.68 21.90
CA GLU A 42 -19.37 -7.39 22.33
C GLU A 42 -18.77 -6.18 21.60
N VAL A 43 -17.51 -6.26 21.16
CA VAL A 43 -16.81 -5.20 20.44
C VAL A 43 -17.01 -5.34 18.94
N PHE A 44 -16.97 -6.58 18.43
CA PHE A 44 -17.00 -6.86 17.00
C PHE A 44 -18.42 -6.93 16.42
N LEU A 45 -19.39 -7.53 17.11
CA LEU A 45 -20.76 -7.68 16.63
C LEU A 45 -21.61 -6.44 16.92
N THR A 46 -21.08 -5.28 16.54
CA THR A 46 -21.76 -3.99 16.67
C THR A 46 -22.12 -3.44 15.29
N PRO A 47 -23.24 -2.69 15.15
CA PRO A 47 -23.59 -2.02 13.89
C PRO A 47 -22.47 -1.09 13.36
N GLN A 48 -21.64 -0.57 14.25
CA GLN A 48 -20.48 0.25 13.94
C GLN A 48 -19.45 -0.51 13.10
N THR A 49 -19.21 -1.80 13.40
CA THR A 49 -18.29 -2.65 12.63
C THR A 49 -18.71 -2.79 11.17
N LEU A 50 -20.02 -2.91 10.92
CA LEU A 50 -20.54 -2.93 9.55
C LEU A 50 -20.23 -1.60 8.82
N GLY A 51 -20.37 -0.48 9.52
CA GLY A 51 -19.99 0.84 9.02
C GLY A 51 -18.51 0.93 8.63
N ILE A 52 -17.60 0.35 9.43
CA ILE A 52 -16.16 0.29 9.13
C ILE A 52 -15.89 -0.47 7.82
N PHE A 53 -16.56 -1.61 7.59
CA PHE A 53 -16.41 -2.36 6.35
C PHE A 53 -16.84 -1.56 5.12
N PHE A 54 -18.00 -0.90 5.18
CA PHE A 54 -18.47 -0.06 4.07
C PHE A 54 -17.56 1.15 3.81
N LEU A 55 -17.12 1.82 4.88
CA LEU A 55 -16.15 2.91 4.78
C LEU A 55 -14.83 2.43 4.17
N GLY A 56 -14.37 1.24 4.52
CA GLY A 56 -13.16 0.62 3.95
C GLY A 56 -13.27 0.43 2.43
N VAL A 57 -14.37 -0.14 1.94
CA VAL A 57 -14.60 -0.33 0.49
C VAL A 57 -14.61 1.02 -0.24
N PHE A 58 -15.32 2.00 0.32
CA PHE A 58 -15.41 3.33 -0.29
C PHE A 58 -14.06 4.06 -0.26
N ALA A 59 -13.29 3.92 0.83
CA ALA A 59 -11.94 4.47 0.95
C ALA A 59 -11.00 3.91 -0.14
N PHE A 60 -11.01 2.61 -0.40
CA PHE A 60 -10.21 2.01 -1.48
C PHE A 60 -10.63 2.49 -2.88
N ALA A 61 -11.94 2.62 -3.12
CA ALA A 61 -12.47 3.14 -4.37
C ALA A 61 -12.04 4.60 -4.60
N LEU A 62 -12.19 5.45 -3.59
CA LEU A 62 -11.76 6.85 -3.64
C LEU A 62 -10.25 6.98 -3.79
N ALA A 63 -9.45 6.20 -3.06
CA ALA A 63 -7.99 6.21 -3.16
C ALA A 63 -7.53 5.85 -4.57
N THR A 64 -8.14 4.83 -5.18
CA THR A 64 -7.84 4.41 -6.54
C THR A 64 -8.24 5.48 -7.56
N ALA A 65 -9.46 6.03 -7.43
CA ALA A 65 -9.95 7.09 -8.30
C ALA A 65 -9.08 8.35 -8.20
N ALA A 66 -8.73 8.77 -6.99
CA ALA A 66 -7.86 9.91 -6.74
C ALA A 66 -6.44 9.68 -7.32
N GLY A 67 -5.89 8.47 -7.20
CA GLY A 67 -4.61 8.11 -7.81
C GLY A 67 -4.62 8.23 -9.33
N VAL A 68 -5.66 7.71 -9.99
CA VAL A 68 -5.83 7.82 -11.45
C VAL A 68 -6.05 9.28 -11.88
N LEU A 69 -6.87 10.04 -11.16
CA LEU A 69 -7.12 11.45 -11.45
C LEU A 69 -5.85 12.29 -11.29
N THR A 70 -5.05 12.01 -10.28
CA THR A 70 -3.76 12.68 -10.06
C THR A 70 -2.80 12.38 -11.22
N ALA A 71 -2.72 11.13 -11.69
CA ALA A 71 -1.91 10.79 -12.86
C ALA A 71 -2.39 11.51 -14.13
N LYS A 72 -3.71 11.65 -14.32
CA LYS A 72 -4.27 12.46 -15.43
C LYS A 72 -3.96 13.95 -15.30
N LEU A 73 -4.00 14.49 -14.08
CA LEU A 73 -3.66 15.89 -13.81
C LEU A 73 -2.18 16.15 -14.09
N MET A 74 -1.29 15.25 -13.65
CA MET A 74 0.15 15.36 -13.92
C MET A 74 0.43 15.39 -15.43
N ASN A 75 -0.31 14.61 -16.22
CA ASN A 75 -0.19 14.58 -17.69
C ASN A 75 -0.50 15.91 -18.40
N LEU A 76 -1.06 16.90 -17.71
CA LEU A 76 -1.24 18.24 -18.27
C LEU A 76 0.05 19.07 -18.24
N PHE A 77 0.98 18.75 -17.35
CA PHE A 77 2.20 19.53 -17.12
C PHE A 77 3.49 18.83 -17.58
N VAL A 78 3.49 17.49 -17.65
CA VAL A 78 4.68 16.72 -18.03
C VAL A 78 4.78 16.52 -19.55
N LYS A 79 6.02 16.56 -20.07
CA LYS A 79 6.31 16.27 -21.49
C LYS A 79 6.11 14.79 -21.82
N GLU A 80 6.62 13.93 -20.95
CA GLU A 80 6.44 12.47 -21.04
C GLU A 80 5.20 12.06 -20.26
N LYS A 81 4.15 11.66 -20.98
CA LYS A 81 2.86 11.31 -20.35
C LYS A 81 2.96 9.99 -19.59
N ILE A 82 2.51 10.01 -18.35
CA ILE A 82 2.39 8.86 -17.47
C ILE A 82 1.12 8.09 -17.84
N ASN A 83 1.20 6.76 -17.90
CA ASN A 83 0.01 5.94 -18.08
C ASN A 83 -0.92 6.08 -16.85
N PRO A 84 -2.17 6.57 -16.99
CA PRO A 84 -3.06 6.79 -15.85
C PRO A 84 -3.34 5.53 -15.02
N MET A 85 -3.22 4.33 -15.61
CA MET A 85 -3.36 3.07 -14.87
C MET A 85 -2.31 2.92 -13.77
N ILE A 86 -1.12 3.51 -13.93
CA ILE A 86 -0.06 3.50 -12.91
C ILE A 86 -0.50 4.30 -11.66
N GLY A 87 -1.37 5.30 -11.82
CA GLY A 87 -1.96 6.03 -10.70
C GLY A 87 -2.78 5.13 -9.76
N ALA A 88 -3.46 4.12 -10.28
CA ALA A 88 -4.19 3.14 -9.48
C ALA A 88 -3.27 2.25 -8.61
N ALA A 89 -2.02 2.07 -9.02
CA ALA A 89 -1.03 1.32 -8.23
C ALA A 89 -0.58 2.07 -6.96
N GLY A 90 -0.97 3.34 -6.79
CA GLY A 90 -0.67 4.13 -5.59
C GLY A 90 -1.34 3.64 -4.31
N VAL A 91 -2.33 2.75 -4.41
CA VAL A 91 -2.87 2.03 -3.25
C VAL A 91 -1.80 1.08 -2.72
N SER A 92 -1.43 1.23 -1.44
CA SER A 92 -0.29 0.61 -0.74
C SER A 92 -0.36 -0.91 -0.53
N ALA A 93 -1.16 -1.61 -1.34
CA ALA A 93 -1.27 -3.08 -1.36
C ALA A 93 -0.08 -3.71 -2.12
N VAL A 94 1.11 -3.67 -1.51
CA VAL A 94 2.34 -4.20 -2.11
C VAL A 94 2.36 -5.74 -2.12
N PRO A 95 2.79 -6.41 -3.19
CA PRO A 95 3.02 -5.92 -4.56
C PRO A 95 1.76 -6.02 -5.45
N MET A 96 0.62 -6.38 -4.88
CA MET A 96 -0.57 -6.80 -5.62
C MET A 96 -1.24 -5.66 -6.42
N SER A 97 -1.30 -4.43 -5.91
CA SER A 97 -1.88 -3.30 -6.68
C SER A 97 -1.14 -3.06 -8.00
N ALA A 98 0.20 -3.13 -7.97
CA ALA A 98 1.03 -3.04 -9.18
C ALA A 98 0.81 -4.24 -10.12
N ARG A 99 0.58 -5.45 -9.60
CA ARG A 99 0.25 -6.64 -10.41
C ARG A 99 -1.13 -6.54 -11.06
N VAL A 100 -2.13 -5.97 -10.37
CA VAL A 100 -3.45 -5.72 -10.96
C VAL A 100 -3.34 -4.73 -12.12
N VAL A 101 -2.57 -3.65 -11.94
CA VAL A 101 -2.30 -2.69 -13.03
C VAL A 101 -1.54 -3.35 -14.19
N GLN A 102 -0.56 -4.20 -13.91
CA GLN A 102 0.12 -5.00 -14.94
C GLN A 102 -0.87 -5.87 -15.72
N ARG A 103 -1.76 -6.58 -15.03
CA ARG A 103 -2.77 -7.44 -15.67
C ARG A 103 -3.70 -6.63 -16.57
N MET A 104 -4.28 -5.54 -16.07
CA MET A 104 -5.15 -4.67 -16.87
C MET A 104 -4.39 -4.05 -18.06
N GLY A 105 -3.13 -3.67 -17.87
CA GLY A 105 -2.27 -3.16 -18.95
C GLY A 105 -2.01 -4.18 -20.05
N GLN A 106 -1.86 -5.45 -19.67
CA GLN A 106 -1.66 -6.57 -20.60
C GLN A 106 -2.96 -6.97 -21.32
N GLU A 107 -4.10 -6.87 -20.65
CA GLU A 107 -5.43 -7.06 -21.26
C GLU A 107 -5.69 -5.98 -22.33
N ALA A 108 -5.26 -4.74 -22.10
CA ALA A 108 -5.34 -3.68 -23.11
C ALA A 108 -4.28 -3.78 -24.21
N ASN A 109 -3.05 -4.21 -23.88
CA ASN A 109 -1.95 -4.43 -24.83
C ASN A 109 -0.96 -5.46 -24.28
N PRO A 110 -0.85 -6.66 -24.89
CA PRO A 110 0.05 -7.72 -24.43
C PRO A 110 1.55 -7.35 -24.41
N ARG A 111 1.96 -6.28 -25.09
CA ARG A 111 3.36 -5.80 -25.09
C ARG A 111 3.61 -4.69 -24.08
N ASN A 112 2.60 -4.27 -23.32
CA ASN A 112 2.70 -3.17 -22.36
C ASN A 112 3.01 -3.68 -20.94
N PHE A 113 4.27 -3.61 -20.52
CA PHE A 113 4.73 -4.08 -19.22
C PHE A 113 4.84 -2.92 -18.23
N LEU A 114 3.86 -2.82 -17.33
CA LEU A 114 3.73 -1.76 -16.35
C LEU A 114 4.29 -2.11 -14.97
N LEU A 115 4.51 -3.39 -14.64
CA LEU A 115 4.85 -3.83 -13.27
C LEU A 115 6.04 -3.05 -12.68
N MET A 116 7.13 -2.93 -13.43
CA MET A 116 8.35 -2.24 -12.96
C MET A 116 8.11 -0.74 -12.71
N HIS A 117 7.27 -0.09 -13.52
CA HIS A 117 6.95 1.33 -13.36
C HIS A 117 5.90 1.56 -12.26
N ALA A 118 4.93 0.66 -12.15
CA ALA A 118 3.84 0.71 -11.16
C ALA A 118 4.32 0.48 -9.73
N MET A 119 5.47 -0.17 -9.53
CA MET A 119 6.09 -0.32 -8.21
C MET A 119 6.49 1.03 -7.59
N GLY A 120 6.80 2.06 -8.39
CA GLY A 120 7.14 3.39 -7.89
C GLY A 120 6.00 4.00 -7.06
N PRO A 121 4.82 4.25 -7.66
CA PRO A 121 3.66 4.76 -6.91
C PRO A 121 3.21 3.85 -5.78
N ASN A 122 3.34 2.53 -5.92
CA ASN A 122 2.97 1.58 -4.86
C ASN A 122 3.79 1.79 -3.58
N ILE A 123 5.11 1.92 -3.71
CA ILE A 123 6.00 2.24 -2.57
C ILE A 123 5.73 3.65 -2.05
N ALA A 124 5.46 4.61 -2.93
CA ALA A 124 5.08 5.96 -2.52
C ALA A 124 3.79 5.96 -1.66
N GLY A 125 2.82 5.11 -2.00
CA GLY A 125 1.59 4.92 -1.22
C GLY A 125 1.83 4.41 0.21
N VAL A 126 2.77 3.47 0.39
CA VAL A 126 3.16 2.97 1.72
C VAL A 126 3.72 4.11 2.58
N ILE A 127 4.59 4.93 2.01
CA ILE A 127 5.17 6.10 2.70
C ILE A 127 4.09 7.14 2.99
N GLY A 128 3.24 7.46 2.02
CA GLY A 128 2.16 8.44 2.17
C GLY A 128 1.16 8.05 3.27
N THR A 129 0.85 6.76 3.39
CA THR A 129 -0.04 6.26 4.46
C THR A 129 0.58 6.48 5.84
N ALA A 130 1.88 6.20 6.00
CA ALA A 130 2.58 6.44 7.26
C ALA A 130 2.67 7.94 7.61
N VAL A 131 2.89 8.80 6.62
CA VAL A 131 2.89 10.26 6.81
C VAL A 131 1.51 10.75 7.25
N ALA A 132 0.45 10.34 6.54
CA ALA A 132 -0.92 10.72 6.90
C ALA A 132 -1.28 10.27 8.32
N ALA A 133 -0.97 9.02 8.68
CA ALA A 133 -1.18 8.51 10.03
C ALA A 133 -0.41 9.32 11.09
N GLY A 134 0.84 9.71 10.80
CA GLY A 134 1.64 10.56 11.68
C GLY A 134 1.05 11.96 11.87
N VAL A 135 0.52 12.57 10.80
CA VAL A 135 -0.18 13.87 10.88
C VAL A 135 -1.44 13.75 11.73
N PHE A 136 -2.27 12.72 11.50
CA PHE A 136 -3.46 12.50 12.30
C PHE A 136 -3.15 12.27 13.78
N LEU A 137 -2.09 11.51 14.08
CA LEU A 137 -1.63 11.31 15.45
C LEU A 137 -1.24 12.64 16.10
N GLY A 138 -0.47 13.47 15.41
CA GLY A 138 -0.06 14.80 15.93
C GLY A 138 -1.18 15.84 16.00
N MET A 139 -2.32 15.61 15.34
CA MET A 139 -3.51 16.44 15.48
C MET A 139 -4.44 15.98 16.61
N LEU A 140 -4.45 14.68 16.91
CA LEU A 140 -5.33 14.07 17.92
C LEU A 140 -4.68 14.00 19.32
N MET A 141 -3.35 14.04 19.38
CA MET A 141 -2.56 14.14 20.62
C MET A 141 -2.19 15.59 20.91
#